data_AF-A0A081CKA3-F1
#
_entry.id   AF-A0A081CKA3-F1
#
_cell.length_a   1.000
_cell.length_b   1.000
_cell.length_c   1.000
_cell.angle_alpha   90.00
_cell.angle_beta   90.00
_cell.angle_gamma   90.00
#
_symmetry.space_group_name_H-M   'P 1'
#
loop_
_entity.id
_entity.type
_entity.pdbx_description
1 polymer ?
#
loop_
_entity_poly.entity_id
_entity_poly.type
_entity_poly.pdbx_seq_one_letter_code
_entity_poly.pdbx_strand_id
1 'polypeptide(L)'
;MSAARSAAPRLRLLQSGAPSKRLLHASTSYAAAAPAASAASSSPASDAAVSSGSSSTKIISSLILSRPPVLLREPTKFEQAYHEYNRQLSEALQQPFPKDFYFKKGSAAEKRFEEDQASSPQGFSAIAAEASKASSKSAKGAKSKDASASSSASAASSASAATADGEAESRPLPRTTEADAKNDVRSLERKLDRTLYLVVKQKSGTWRFPAKALNDTKHQNLHDVAPASVTEMLGNKMDIWLVSNLPVGLYRAADAAAEKTYFLRGHVLAGNAELSKGKGDVEEFQWLTKEEIKQLMEGGKNASYWQNVEGLLDP
;
A
#
# COMPACT_ATOMS: atom_id res chain seq x y z
N MET A 1 8.40 17.28 75.62
CA MET A 1 7.21 18.16 75.60
C MET A 1 7.10 18.80 74.22
N SER A 2 5.89 18.74 73.65
CA SER A 2 5.38 19.38 72.42
C SER A 2 6.11 19.19 71.08
N ALA A 3 5.60 18.22 70.31
CA ALA A 3 5.61 18.22 68.86
C ALA A 3 4.50 19.16 68.35
N ALA A 4 4.85 20.11 67.46
CA ALA A 4 3.88 20.91 66.71
C ALA A 4 3.89 20.46 65.24
N ARG A 5 2.84 19.72 64.86
CA ARG A 5 2.54 19.31 63.48
C ARG A 5 1.98 20.51 62.72
N SER A 6 2.67 20.96 61.67
CA SER A 6 2.14 21.91 60.69
C SER A 6 1.18 21.19 59.74
N ALA A 7 -0.04 21.73 59.61
CA ALA A 7 -1.16 21.15 58.89
C ALA A 7 -1.09 21.43 57.38
N ALA A 8 -1.29 20.39 56.58
CA ALA A 8 -1.44 20.48 55.12
C ALA A 8 -2.83 21.04 54.73
N PRO A 9 -2.96 21.78 53.62
CA PRO A 9 -4.24 22.31 53.17
C PRO A 9 -5.07 21.21 52.49
N ARG A 10 -6.30 20.99 52.99
CA ARG A 10 -7.31 20.13 52.39
C ARG A 10 -7.84 20.75 51.10
N LEU A 11 -7.48 20.17 49.95
CA LEU A 11 -8.13 20.42 48.67
C LEU A 11 -9.54 19.82 48.69
N ARG A 12 -10.54 20.68 48.48
CA ARG A 12 -11.97 20.38 48.51
C ARG A 12 -12.37 19.80 47.14
N LEU A 13 -12.75 18.53 47.11
CA LEU A 13 -13.25 17.83 45.93
C LEU A 13 -14.66 18.36 45.61
N LEU A 14 -14.80 19.15 44.55
CA LEU A 14 -16.09 19.56 44.00
C LEU A 14 -16.63 18.45 43.10
N GLN A 15 -17.59 17.68 43.63
CA GLN A 15 -18.48 16.83 42.84
C GLN A 15 -19.59 17.70 42.22
N SER A 16 -19.64 17.73 40.89
CA SER A 16 -20.83 18.01 40.08
C SER A 16 -20.61 17.24 38.77
N GLY A 17 -21.54 16.52 38.15
CA GLY A 17 -22.98 16.56 38.19
C GLY A 17 -23.48 16.49 36.74
N ALA A 18 -23.90 15.29 36.32
CA ALA A 18 -24.62 14.90 35.09
C ALA A 18 -23.85 14.75 33.74
N PRO A 19 -24.20 13.71 32.94
CA PRO A 19 -23.51 13.34 31.69
C PRO A 19 -23.96 14.15 30.47
N SER A 20 -22.99 14.57 29.65
CA SER A 20 -23.21 15.20 28.35
C SER A 20 -23.96 14.26 27.38
N LYS A 21 -25.17 14.66 26.98
CA LYS A 21 -25.93 14.01 25.89
C LYS A 21 -25.24 14.28 24.55
N ARG A 22 -24.86 13.22 23.84
CA ARG A 22 -24.49 13.26 22.41
C ARG A 22 -25.70 13.72 21.59
N LEU A 23 -25.60 14.88 20.95
CA LEU A 23 -26.50 15.27 19.88
C LEU A 23 -25.94 14.71 18.56
N LEU A 24 -26.62 13.70 18.03
CA LEU A 24 -26.42 13.20 16.68
C LEU A 24 -27.05 14.22 15.72
N HIS A 25 -26.24 14.89 14.91
CA HIS A 25 -26.74 15.68 13.79
C HIS A 25 -27.22 14.72 12.70
N ALA A 26 -28.54 14.58 12.61
CA ALA A 26 -29.23 13.94 11.51
C ALA A 26 -29.24 14.87 10.28
N SER A 27 -29.11 14.23 9.13
CA SER A 27 -29.01 14.74 7.78
C SER A 27 -30.10 15.76 7.43
N THR A 28 -29.70 16.89 6.84
CA THR A 28 -30.63 17.80 6.15
C THR A 28 -30.94 17.20 4.78
N SER A 29 -32.08 16.52 4.65
CA SER A 29 -32.71 16.24 3.37
C SER A 29 -33.33 17.53 2.84
N TYR A 30 -32.95 17.93 1.63
CA TYR A 30 -33.53 19.07 0.93
C TYR A 30 -34.88 18.64 0.34
N ALA A 31 -35.97 18.98 1.02
CA ALA A 31 -37.33 18.83 0.50
C ALA A 31 -37.67 20.06 -0.35
N ALA A 32 -37.65 19.90 -1.67
CA ALA A 32 -38.20 20.90 -2.60
C ALA A 32 -39.71 20.65 -2.76
N ALA A 33 -40.50 21.65 -2.38
CA ALA A 33 -41.95 21.65 -2.45
C ALA A 33 -42.46 21.79 -3.91
N ALA A 34 -43.44 20.97 -4.25
CA ALA A 34 -44.25 21.09 -5.46
C ALA A 34 -45.38 22.13 -5.25
N PRO A 35 -45.81 22.84 -6.32
CA PRO A 35 -47.17 23.36 -6.41
C PRO A 35 -48.04 22.47 -7.30
N ALA A 36 -49.23 22.16 -6.79
CA ALA A 36 -50.31 21.48 -7.49
C ALA A 36 -51.06 22.44 -8.42
N ALA A 37 -51.38 22.01 -9.65
CA ALA A 37 -52.53 22.52 -10.39
C ALA A 37 -52.98 21.56 -11.52
N SER A 38 -54.24 21.14 -11.38
CA SER A 38 -55.25 20.74 -12.37
C SER A 38 -55.10 19.52 -13.29
N ALA A 39 -56.16 18.71 -13.20
CA ALA A 39 -56.47 17.53 -13.98
C ALA A 39 -57.04 17.84 -15.37
N ALA A 40 -56.74 16.96 -16.33
CA ALA A 40 -57.61 16.64 -17.46
C ALA A 40 -57.38 15.18 -17.88
N SER A 41 -58.48 14.44 -17.96
CA SER A 41 -58.63 13.03 -18.33
C SER A 41 -58.47 12.78 -19.83
N SER A 42 -57.86 11.66 -20.24
CA SER A 42 -58.56 10.54 -20.90
C SER A 42 -57.62 9.57 -21.65
N SER A 43 -57.87 8.28 -21.41
CA SER A 43 -57.68 7.10 -22.27
C SER A 43 -56.36 6.30 -22.21
N PRO A 44 -56.47 4.96 -22.01
CA PRO A 44 -55.33 4.05 -21.86
C PRO A 44 -54.89 3.53 -23.23
N ALA A 45 -53.59 3.53 -23.50
CA ALA A 45 -53.03 2.88 -24.67
C ALA A 45 -51.75 2.12 -24.28
N SER A 46 -51.88 0.80 -24.37
CA SER A 46 -50.82 -0.14 -24.73
C SER A 46 -49.73 -0.38 -23.69
N ASP A 47 -49.97 -1.40 -22.85
CA ASP A 47 -48.93 -2.29 -22.37
C ASP A 47 -48.13 -2.82 -23.57
N ALA A 48 -47.05 -2.12 -23.91
CA ALA A 48 -46.04 -2.63 -24.82
C ALA A 48 -45.20 -3.63 -24.02
N ALA A 49 -45.67 -4.88 -24.06
CA ALA A 49 -44.97 -6.06 -23.64
C ALA A 49 -43.47 -5.94 -23.92
N VAL A 50 -42.68 -6.03 -22.84
CA VAL A 50 -41.23 -6.17 -22.90
C VAL A 50 -40.97 -7.42 -23.72
N SER A 51 -40.54 -7.24 -24.95
CA SER A 51 -40.21 -8.34 -25.87
C SER A 51 -39.12 -9.19 -25.24
N SER A 52 -39.52 -10.33 -24.69
CA SER A 52 -38.66 -11.40 -24.20
C SER A 52 -37.92 -12.03 -25.37
N GLY A 53 -36.90 -11.35 -25.89
CA GLY A 53 -35.88 -11.94 -26.73
C GLY A 53 -34.93 -12.73 -25.84
N SER A 54 -35.04 -14.05 -25.79
CA SER A 54 -34.09 -14.91 -25.10
C SER A 54 -32.77 -14.98 -25.87
N SER A 55 -32.04 -13.87 -25.97
CA SER A 55 -30.62 -13.92 -26.34
C SER A 55 -29.87 -14.47 -25.13
N SER A 56 -29.44 -15.74 -25.19
CA SER A 56 -28.70 -16.43 -24.13
C SER A 56 -27.36 -15.71 -23.87
N THR A 57 -27.40 -14.67 -23.04
CA THR A 57 -26.21 -13.91 -22.67
C THR A 57 -25.42 -14.73 -21.67
N LYS A 58 -24.18 -15.08 -22.01
CA LYS A 58 -23.30 -15.81 -21.12
C LYS A 58 -22.64 -14.82 -20.16
N ILE A 59 -23.01 -14.93 -18.90
CA ILE A 59 -22.46 -14.09 -17.82
C ILE A 59 -21.22 -14.78 -17.28
N ILE A 60 -20.11 -14.05 -17.25
CA ILE A 60 -18.81 -14.52 -16.76
C ILE A 60 -18.41 -13.65 -15.58
N SER A 61 -18.03 -14.27 -14.47
CA SER A 61 -17.44 -13.61 -13.32
C SER A 61 -15.93 -13.79 -13.36
N SER A 62 -15.19 -12.68 -13.32
CA SER A 62 -13.73 -12.67 -13.32
C SER A 62 -13.21 -11.99 -12.06
N LEU A 63 -12.14 -12.52 -11.48
CA LEU A 63 -11.53 -12.01 -10.27
C LEU A 63 -10.17 -11.39 -10.56
N ILE A 64 -10.04 -10.09 -10.30
CA ILE A 64 -8.76 -9.39 -10.23
C ILE A 64 -8.22 -9.61 -8.82
N LEU A 65 -7.38 -10.63 -8.67
CA LEU A 65 -6.75 -10.94 -7.40
C LEU A 65 -5.42 -10.21 -7.29
N SER A 66 -5.27 -9.41 -6.23
CA SER A 66 -4.11 -8.55 -6.01
C SER A 66 -3.40 -8.85 -4.69
N ARG A 67 -2.07 -8.84 -4.71
CA ARG A 67 -1.23 -8.83 -3.51
C ARG A 67 -0.76 -7.39 -3.28
N PRO A 68 -1.23 -6.69 -2.21
CA PRO A 68 -0.82 -5.32 -1.93
C PRO A 68 0.67 -5.23 -1.58
N PRO A 69 1.31 -4.06 -1.74
CA PRO A 69 2.70 -3.87 -1.36
C PRO A 69 2.87 -4.08 0.15
N VAL A 70 3.86 -4.87 0.54
CA VAL A 70 4.26 -5.14 1.93
C VAL A 70 5.29 -4.12 2.40
N LEU A 71 6.12 -3.62 1.48
CA LEU A 71 7.11 -2.59 1.74
C LEU A 71 6.67 -1.24 1.17
N LEU A 72 7.18 -0.17 1.78
CA LEU A 72 7.09 1.17 1.21
C LEU A 72 7.85 1.22 -0.11
N ARG A 73 7.32 2.00 -1.07
CA ARG A 73 8.02 2.29 -2.33
C ARG A 73 9.37 2.92 -2.09
N GLU A 74 10.29 2.72 -3.03
CA GLU A 74 11.56 3.43 -2.99
C GLU A 74 11.35 4.91 -3.34
N PRO A 75 11.92 5.84 -2.55
CA PRO A 75 11.82 7.26 -2.84
C PRO A 75 12.63 7.58 -4.09
N THR A 76 12.12 8.49 -4.91
CA THR A 76 12.84 9.00 -6.08
C THR A 76 14.09 9.78 -5.67
N LYS A 77 15.05 9.96 -6.57
CA LYS A 77 16.28 10.74 -6.28
C LYS A 77 15.97 12.17 -5.80
N PHE A 78 14.91 12.78 -6.34
CA PHE A 78 14.44 14.09 -5.91
C PHE A 78 13.88 14.05 -4.49
N GLU A 79 13.02 13.07 -4.19
CA GLU A 79 12.46 12.90 -2.84
C GLU A 79 13.56 12.61 -1.80
N GLN A 80 14.56 11.79 -2.15
CA GLN A 80 15.72 11.55 -1.30
C GLN A 80 16.44 12.86 -0.97
N ALA A 81 16.77 13.67 -1.97
CA ALA A 81 17.41 14.97 -1.76
C ALA A 81 16.54 15.94 -0.95
N TYR A 82 15.22 15.94 -1.17
CA TYR A 82 14.27 16.74 -0.40
C TYR A 82 14.21 16.30 1.08
N HIS A 83 14.20 14.99 1.35
CA HIS A 83 14.23 14.45 2.70
C HIS A 83 15.55 14.74 3.40
N GLU A 84 16.68 14.64 2.70
CA GLU A 84 18.00 15.01 3.23
C GLU A 84 18.08 16.50 3.57
N TYR A 85 17.58 17.37 2.69
CA TYR A 85 17.49 18.81 2.93
C TYR A 85 16.63 19.12 4.16
N ASN A 86 15.44 18.53 4.25
CA ASN A 86 14.56 18.73 5.38
C ASN A 86 15.15 18.18 6.68
N ARG A 87 15.89 17.06 6.62
CA ARG A 87 16.63 16.53 7.77
C ARG A 87 17.66 17.56 8.24
N GLN A 88 18.49 18.07 7.35
CA GLN A 88 19.50 19.10 7.69
C GLN A 88 18.86 20.38 8.25
N LEU A 89 17.75 20.83 7.66
CA LEU A 89 17.01 22.00 8.14
C LEU A 89 16.42 21.73 9.54
N SER A 90 15.85 20.55 9.76
CA SER A 90 15.31 20.17 11.06
C SER A 90 16.40 20.08 12.13
N GLU A 91 17.57 19.56 11.78
CA GLU A 91 18.74 19.50 12.67
C GLU A 91 19.25 20.91 13.02
N ALA A 92 19.25 21.83 12.06
CA ALA A 92 19.67 23.22 12.28
C ALA A 92 18.68 24.03 13.15
N LEU A 93 17.37 23.73 13.06
CA LEU A 93 16.33 24.40 13.83
C LEU A 93 16.04 23.74 15.19
N GLN A 94 16.46 22.48 15.35
CA GLN A 94 16.24 21.69 16.55
C GLN A 94 17.00 22.28 17.76
N GLN A 95 16.37 22.19 18.93
CA GLN A 95 17.05 22.48 20.20
C GLN A 95 18.17 21.46 20.47
N PRO A 96 19.29 21.88 21.06
CA PRO A 96 20.37 20.97 21.41
C PRO A 96 19.87 19.85 22.33
N PHE A 97 20.39 18.65 22.12
CA PHE A 97 19.99 17.47 22.88
C PHE A 97 20.33 17.63 24.38
N PRO A 98 19.35 17.55 25.30
CA PRO A 98 19.58 17.79 26.73
C PRO A 98 20.22 16.56 27.40
N LYS A 99 21.54 16.42 27.29
CA LYS A 99 22.27 15.24 27.79
C LYS A 99 22.05 14.95 29.28
N ASP A 100 22.00 16.00 30.11
CA ASP A 100 21.85 15.91 31.57
C ASP A 100 20.48 15.33 31.99
N PHE A 101 19.46 15.41 31.11
CA PHE A 101 18.14 14.86 31.37
C PHE A 101 18.11 13.34 31.19
N TYR A 102 18.79 12.83 30.16
CA TYR A 102 18.79 11.41 29.82
C TYR A 102 19.92 10.63 30.49
N PHE A 103 21.07 11.26 30.71
CA PHE A 103 22.25 10.64 31.29
C PHE A 103 22.61 11.30 32.62
N LYS A 104 22.79 10.46 33.65
CA LYS A 104 23.37 10.91 34.91
C LYS A 104 24.84 11.24 34.72
N LYS A 105 25.29 12.36 35.27
CA LYS A 105 26.68 12.81 35.21
C LYS A 105 27.63 11.75 35.75
N GLY A 106 28.66 11.41 34.96
CA GLY A 106 29.66 10.40 35.29
C GLY A 106 29.22 8.95 35.10
N SER A 107 28.02 8.71 34.56
CA SER A 107 27.55 7.36 34.24
C SER A 107 28.37 6.75 33.10
N ALA A 108 28.53 5.42 33.09
CA ALA A 108 29.11 4.71 31.95
C ALA A 108 28.32 4.96 30.65
N ALA A 109 27.02 5.24 30.76
CA ALA A 109 26.17 5.60 29.63
C ALA A 109 26.50 6.98 29.03
N GLU A 110 26.85 7.97 29.87
CA GLU A 110 27.28 9.30 29.38
C GLU A 110 28.59 9.19 28.59
N LYS A 111 29.56 8.42 29.12
CA LYS A 111 30.86 8.22 28.47
C LYS A 111 30.72 7.56 27.09
N ARG A 112 29.93 6.49 27.00
CA ARG A 112 29.66 5.82 25.71
C ARG A 112 29.00 6.76 24.71
N PHE A 113 28.01 7.53 25.16
CA PHE A 113 27.36 8.52 24.30
C PHE A 113 28.33 9.61 23.79
N GLU A 114 29.25 10.09 24.63
CA GLU A 114 30.26 11.07 24.23
C GLU A 114 31.29 10.48 23.26
N GLU A 115 31.70 9.22 23.46
CA GLU A 115 32.57 8.48 22.54
C GLU A 115 31.90 8.26 21.16
N ASP A 116 30.62 7.91 21.14
CA ASP A 116 29.83 7.73 19.90
C ASP A 116 29.63 9.07 19.15
N GLN A 117 29.39 10.16 19.89
CA GLN A 117 29.30 11.51 19.32
C GLN A 117 30.63 12.00 18.74
N ALA A 118 31.75 11.65 19.39
CA ALA A 118 33.09 12.02 18.93
C ALA A 118 33.54 11.21 17.71
N SER A 119 33.09 9.96 17.60
CA SER A 119 33.43 9.06 16.49
C SER A 119 32.55 9.23 15.25
N SER A 120 31.35 9.81 15.39
CA SER A 120 30.44 10.03 14.25
C SER A 120 30.83 11.27 13.41
N PRO A 121 31.27 11.11 12.14
CA PRO A 121 31.68 12.23 11.27
C PRO A 121 30.52 13.11 10.81
N GLN A 122 29.27 12.69 11.04
CA GLN A 122 28.03 13.41 10.72
C GLN A 122 27.24 13.77 12.00
N GLY A 123 27.89 13.72 13.17
CA GLY A 123 27.25 14.05 14.45
C GLY A 123 26.83 15.53 14.53
N PHE A 124 25.98 15.84 15.50
CA PHE A 124 25.51 17.19 15.85
C PHE A 124 26.66 18.22 15.95
N SER A 125 27.86 17.76 16.31
CA SER A 125 29.10 18.53 16.40
C SER A 125 29.67 18.99 15.04
N ALA A 126 29.50 18.22 13.96
CA ALA A 126 30.05 18.55 12.65
C ALA A 126 29.34 19.75 12.02
N ILE A 127 28.02 19.85 12.20
CA ILE A 127 27.20 20.97 11.69
C ILE A 127 27.43 22.23 12.54
N ALA A 128 27.55 22.10 13.87
CA ALA A 128 27.94 23.23 14.72
C ALA A 128 29.35 23.77 14.38
N ALA A 129 30.27 22.87 14.02
CA ALA A 129 31.60 23.24 13.53
C ALA A 129 31.57 23.90 12.14
N GLU A 130 30.65 23.51 11.25
CA GLU A 130 30.44 24.13 9.94
C GLU A 130 29.76 25.51 10.07
N ALA A 131 28.72 25.62 10.90
CA ALA A 131 28.03 26.88 11.20
C ALA A 131 28.96 27.91 11.87
N SER A 132 29.87 27.48 12.75
CA SER A 132 30.91 28.35 13.34
C SER A 132 32.05 28.71 12.37
N LYS A 133 32.30 27.89 11.33
CA LYS A 133 33.15 28.27 10.19
C LYS A 133 32.47 29.26 9.25
N ALA A 134 31.16 29.15 9.04
CA ALA A 134 30.40 30.09 8.23
C ALA A 134 30.32 31.49 8.87
N SER A 135 30.20 31.58 10.20
CA SER A 135 30.20 32.87 10.92
C SER A 135 31.58 33.55 10.96
N SER A 136 32.67 32.79 10.87
CA SER A 136 34.05 33.31 10.86
C SER A 136 34.58 33.64 9.46
N LYS A 137 33.85 33.32 8.38
CA LYS A 137 34.26 33.56 6.98
C LYS A 137 33.84 34.93 6.40
N SER A 138 33.26 35.82 7.21
CA SER A 138 33.05 37.23 6.83
C SER A 138 34.36 38.06 6.81
N ALA A 139 35.50 37.46 7.19
CA ALA A 139 36.80 38.09 7.02
C ALA A 139 37.78 37.15 6.30
N LYS A 140 38.13 37.55 5.05
CA LYS A 140 39.31 37.16 4.27
C LYS A 140 39.10 36.08 3.18
N GLY A 141 39.31 36.53 1.94
CA GLY A 141 38.94 35.83 0.71
C GLY A 141 39.94 34.81 0.13
N ALA A 142 39.46 34.22 -0.96
CA ALA A 142 40.14 33.55 -2.09
C ALA A 142 41.19 32.46 -1.81
N LYS A 143 40.83 31.19 -2.10
CA LYS A 143 41.40 30.41 -3.23
C LYS A 143 40.65 29.08 -3.42
N SER A 144 40.14 28.87 -4.62
CA SER A 144 39.60 27.61 -5.11
C SER A 144 40.74 26.62 -5.41
N LYS A 145 40.55 25.36 -5.02
CA LYS A 145 41.22 24.21 -5.65
C LYS A 145 40.38 22.97 -5.46
N ASP A 146 39.82 22.52 -6.57
CA ASP A 146 39.11 21.26 -6.75
C ASP A 146 39.99 20.06 -6.40
N ALA A 147 39.50 19.20 -5.51
CA ALA A 147 39.83 17.78 -5.41
C ALA A 147 38.97 17.16 -4.30
N SER A 148 37.98 16.34 -4.66
CA SER A 148 37.68 15.05 -4.01
C SER A 148 36.36 14.51 -4.52
N ALA A 149 36.44 13.73 -5.60
CA ALA A 149 35.48 12.68 -5.88
C ALA A 149 36.13 11.37 -5.38
N SER A 150 35.31 10.49 -4.82
CA SER A 150 35.64 9.12 -4.35
C SER A 150 36.34 9.02 -2.98
N SER A 151 35.55 8.91 -1.90
CA SER A 151 35.89 8.08 -0.72
C SER A 151 34.75 7.91 0.30
N SER A 152 33.47 7.76 -0.12
CA SER A 152 32.35 7.59 0.83
C SER A 152 31.91 6.14 1.06
N ALA A 153 32.66 5.14 0.56
CA ALA A 153 32.24 3.72 0.62
C ALA A 153 33.06 2.84 1.58
N SER A 154 34.10 3.33 2.26
CA SER A 154 35.01 2.45 3.03
C SER A 154 35.25 2.82 4.50
N ALA A 155 34.54 3.81 5.06
CA ALA A 155 34.75 4.23 6.45
C ALA A 155 33.71 3.67 7.45
N ALA A 156 32.70 2.94 6.98
CA ALA A 156 31.67 2.34 7.84
C ALA A 156 32.04 0.94 8.39
N SER A 157 33.19 0.37 7.98
CA SER A 157 33.52 -1.04 8.22
C SER A 157 34.57 -1.30 9.31
N SER A 158 35.16 -0.28 9.94
CA SER A 158 36.31 -0.49 10.84
C SER A 158 36.18 0.03 12.28
N ALA A 159 35.04 0.63 12.66
CA ALA A 159 34.81 1.08 14.06
C ALA A 159 33.80 0.21 14.84
N SER A 160 33.12 -0.73 14.18
CA SER A 160 32.03 -1.55 14.75
C SER A 160 32.49 -2.89 15.36
N ALA A 161 33.78 -3.05 15.65
CA ALA A 161 34.34 -4.37 16.03
C ALA A 161 34.09 -4.78 17.50
N ALA A 162 33.63 -3.87 18.37
CA ALA A 162 33.48 -4.16 19.81
C ALA A 162 32.00 -4.30 20.28
N THR A 163 31.02 -4.06 19.42
CA THR A 163 29.57 -4.21 19.68
C THR A 163 28.88 -5.19 18.71
N ALA A 164 29.67 -5.99 18.00
CA ALA A 164 29.22 -6.79 16.85
C ALA A 164 28.28 -7.97 17.18
N ASP A 165 28.31 -8.51 18.41
CA ASP A 165 27.50 -9.69 18.76
C ASP A 165 25.99 -9.40 18.96
N GLY A 166 25.61 -8.16 19.29
CA GLY A 166 24.19 -7.77 19.46
C GLY A 166 23.59 -6.99 18.30
N GLU A 167 24.42 -6.29 17.51
CA GLU A 167 23.94 -5.44 16.40
C GLU A 167 23.71 -6.21 15.10
N ALA A 168 24.31 -7.40 14.94
CA ALA A 168 24.05 -8.27 13.80
C ALA A 168 22.59 -8.78 13.77
N GLU A 169 21.96 -8.94 14.93
CA GLU A 169 20.57 -9.39 15.07
C GLU A 169 19.53 -8.28 14.80
N SER A 170 19.93 -7.01 14.88
CA SER A 170 19.01 -5.87 14.71
C SER A 170 19.00 -5.29 13.29
N ARG A 171 19.78 -5.83 12.34
CA ARG A 171 19.75 -5.31 10.97
C ARG A 171 18.45 -5.75 10.29
N PRO A 172 17.71 -4.82 9.68
CA PRO A 172 16.53 -5.20 8.92
C PRO A 172 16.93 -6.13 7.77
N LEU A 173 16.04 -7.06 7.45
CA LEU A 173 16.17 -7.93 6.28
C LEU A 173 16.31 -7.09 5.01
N PRO A 174 17.08 -7.56 4.01
CA PRO A 174 17.20 -6.87 2.74
C PRO A 174 15.83 -6.73 2.08
N ARG A 175 15.60 -5.60 1.40
CA ARG A 175 14.36 -5.32 0.68
C ARG A 175 14.16 -6.26 -0.52
N THR A 176 15.25 -6.70 -1.13
CA THR A 176 15.28 -7.64 -2.25
C THR A 176 15.30 -9.08 -1.73
N THR A 177 14.34 -9.89 -2.17
CA THR A 177 14.23 -11.29 -1.77
C THR A 177 14.99 -12.22 -2.73
N GLU A 178 15.09 -13.51 -2.39
CA GLU A 178 15.62 -14.51 -3.33
C GLU A 178 14.76 -14.67 -4.59
N ALA A 179 13.45 -14.47 -4.47
CA ALA A 179 12.51 -14.52 -5.58
C ALA A 179 12.74 -13.36 -6.56
N ASP A 180 13.15 -12.18 -6.05
CA ASP A 180 13.57 -11.06 -6.89
C ASP A 180 14.88 -11.37 -7.62
N ALA A 181 15.87 -11.93 -6.92
CA ALA A 181 17.15 -12.28 -7.53
C ALA A 181 16.99 -13.34 -8.64
N LYS A 182 16.06 -14.30 -8.46
CA LYS A 182 15.76 -15.36 -9.42
C LYS A 182 14.71 -14.96 -10.46
N ASN A 183 14.07 -13.80 -10.32
CA ASN A 183 12.91 -13.37 -11.10
C ASN A 183 11.79 -14.44 -11.17
N ASP A 184 11.48 -15.07 -10.03
CA ASP A 184 10.43 -16.09 -9.97
C ASP A 184 9.03 -15.48 -10.01
N VAL A 185 8.44 -15.44 -11.20
CA VAL A 185 7.10 -14.89 -11.46
C VAL A 185 5.96 -15.66 -10.77
N ARG A 186 6.22 -16.86 -10.22
CA ARG A 186 5.20 -17.64 -9.50
C ARG A 186 5.18 -17.35 -8.00
N SER A 187 6.24 -16.76 -7.46
CA SER A 187 6.32 -16.42 -6.05
C SER A 187 5.63 -15.09 -5.74
N LEU A 188 4.94 -15.04 -4.59
CA LEU A 188 4.38 -13.81 -4.02
C LEU A 188 5.43 -12.90 -3.36
N GLU A 189 6.59 -13.46 -3.04
CA GLU A 189 7.67 -12.81 -2.30
C GLU A 189 8.56 -11.91 -3.19
N ARG A 190 8.31 -11.87 -4.51
CA ARG A 190 9.00 -10.94 -5.42
C ARG A 190 8.35 -9.55 -5.34
N LYS A 191 9.09 -8.47 -5.55
CA LYS A 191 8.61 -7.08 -5.66
C LYS A 191 7.67 -6.71 -4.51
N LEU A 192 8.18 -6.80 -3.27
CA LEU A 192 7.40 -6.54 -2.06
C LEU A 192 6.89 -5.08 -1.97
N ASP A 193 7.48 -4.16 -2.71
CA ASP A 193 7.13 -2.75 -2.78
C ASP A 193 6.07 -2.41 -3.85
N ARG A 194 5.71 -3.36 -4.72
CA ARG A 194 4.72 -3.19 -5.80
C ARG A 194 3.51 -4.10 -5.58
N THR A 195 2.38 -3.71 -6.16
CA THR A 195 1.19 -4.56 -6.24
C THR A 195 1.38 -5.61 -7.32
N LEU A 196 1.15 -6.88 -6.97
CA LEU A 196 1.13 -7.99 -7.93
C LEU A 196 -0.31 -8.40 -8.21
N TYR A 197 -0.59 -8.80 -9.45
CA TYR A 197 -1.87 -9.34 -9.88
C TYR A 197 -1.70 -10.75 -10.41
N LEU A 198 -2.65 -11.61 -10.08
CA LEU A 198 -2.68 -12.99 -10.57
C LEU A 198 -3.21 -13.01 -12.01
N VAL A 199 -2.39 -13.47 -12.95
CA VAL A 199 -2.80 -13.69 -14.34
C VAL A 199 -2.63 -15.17 -14.68
N VAL A 200 -3.57 -15.69 -15.46
CA VAL A 200 -3.62 -17.09 -15.82
C VAL A 200 -3.54 -17.27 -17.33
N LYS A 201 -2.72 -18.21 -17.76
CA LYS A 201 -2.64 -18.69 -19.14
C LYS A 201 -3.56 -19.87 -19.32
N GLN A 202 -4.42 -19.77 -20.31
CA GLN A 202 -5.32 -20.85 -20.65
C GLN A 202 -4.76 -21.77 -21.72
N LYS A 203 -5.38 -22.93 -21.91
CA LYS A 203 -5.04 -23.86 -23.00
C LYS A 203 -5.17 -23.24 -24.39
N SER A 204 -5.98 -22.19 -24.53
CA SER A 204 -6.05 -21.39 -25.77
C SER A 204 -4.80 -20.55 -26.05
N GLY A 205 -3.83 -20.50 -25.12
CA GLY A 205 -2.63 -19.67 -25.19
C GLY A 205 -2.86 -18.22 -24.75
N THR A 206 -4.09 -17.85 -24.39
CA THR A 206 -4.49 -16.48 -24.08
C THR A 206 -4.32 -16.18 -22.59
N TRP A 207 -3.61 -15.10 -22.26
CA TRP A 207 -3.47 -14.59 -20.89
C TRP A 207 -4.69 -13.77 -20.49
N ARG A 208 -5.34 -14.15 -19.38
CA ARG A 208 -6.46 -13.39 -18.79
C ARG A 208 -6.51 -13.57 -17.29
N PHE A 209 -7.29 -12.74 -16.60
CA PHE A 209 -7.59 -12.98 -15.20
C PHE A 209 -8.41 -14.27 -15.04
N PRO A 210 -8.33 -14.92 -13.86
CA PRO A 210 -9.22 -16.01 -13.50
C PRO A 210 -10.68 -15.61 -13.76
N ALA A 211 -11.39 -16.46 -14.50
CA ALA A 211 -12.75 -16.17 -14.92
C ALA A 211 -13.55 -17.47 -15.05
N LYS A 212 -14.79 -17.45 -14.59
CA LYS A 212 -15.72 -18.57 -14.64
C LYS A 212 -17.09 -18.11 -15.13
N ALA A 213 -17.65 -18.86 -16.08
CA ALA A 213 -19.01 -18.64 -16.54
C ALA A 213 -20.01 -19.09 -15.47
N LEU A 214 -21.08 -18.31 -15.30
CA LEU A 214 -22.20 -18.70 -14.45
C LEU A 214 -22.99 -19.79 -15.17
N ASN A 215 -23.13 -20.94 -14.52
CA ASN A 215 -23.92 -22.06 -15.05
C ASN A 215 -25.41 -21.89 -14.72
N ASP A 216 -25.70 -21.34 -13.54
CA ASP A 216 -27.06 -21.13 -13.05
C ASP A 216 -27.28 -19.66 -12.67
N THR A 217 -27.99 -18.93 -13.52
CA THR A 217 -28.27 -17.50 -13.33
C THR A 217 -29.29 -17.21 -12.22
N LYS A 218 -29.98 -18.22 -11.67
CA LYS A 218 -31.00 -18.01 -10.64
C LYS A 218 -30.46 -18.20 -9.22
N HIS A 219 -29.42 -19.00 -9.05
CA HIS A 219 -28.95 -19.44 -7.73
C HIS A 219 -27.50 -19.06 -7.41
N GLN A 220 -26.74 -18.54 -8.38
CA GLN A 220 -25.34 -18.16 -8.17
C GLN A 220 -25.11 -16.66 -8.33
N ASN A 221 -24.42 -16.06 -7.37
CA ASN A 221 -24.02 -14.65 -7.44
C ASN A 221 -22.62 -14.51 -8.05
N LEU A 222 -22.36 -13.35 -8.65
CA LEU A 222 -21.05 -13.02 -9.20
C LEU A 222 -19.93 -13.10 -8.15
N HIS A 223 -20.21 -12.65 -6.92
CA HIS A 223 -19.25 -12.58 -5.82
C HIS A 223 -18.90 -13.94 -5.20
N ASP A 224 -19.78 -14.92 -5.30
CA ASP A 224 -19.50 -16.30 -4.86
C ASP A 224 -18.70 -17.06 -5.94
N VAL A 225 -19.03 -16.81 -7.20
CA VAL A 225 -18.39 -17.49 -8.35
C VAL A 225 -16.97 -16.99 -8.61
N ALA A 226 -16.70 -15.70 -8.35
CA ALA A 226 -15.37 -15.11 -8.56
C ALA A 226 -14.25 -15.81 -7.76
N PRO A 227 -14.32 -15.93 -6.41
CA PRO A 227 -13.31 -16.66 -5.64
C PRO A 227 -13.31 -18.16 -5.94
N ALA A 228 -14.48 -18.75 -6.21
CA ALA A 228 -14.58 -20.16 -6.62
C ALA A 228 -13.82 -20.44 -7.93
N SER A 229 -13.75 -19.48 -8.85
CA SER A 229 -12.96 -19.62 -10.08
C SER A 229 -11.47 -19.82 -9.76
N VAL A 230 -10.93 -19.08 -8.79
CA VAL A 230 -9.52 -19.19 -8.41
C VAL A 230 -9.27 -20.49 -7.66
N THR A 231 -10.14 -20.88 -6.73
CA THR A 231 -9.95 -22.11 -5.94
C THR A 231 -10.07 -23.37 -6.80
N GLU A 232 -10.95 -23.37 -7.81
CA GLU A 232 -11.05 -24.48 -8.77
C GLU A 232 -9.83 -24.56 -9.70
N MET A 233 -9.28 -23.42 -10.12
CA MET A 233 -8.14 -23.34 -11.04
C MET A 233 -6.79 -23.59 -10.35
N LEU A 234 -6.59 -23.04 -9.15
CA LEU A 234 -5.29 -22.96 -8.43
C LEU A 234 -5.31 -23.62 -7.04
N GLY A 235 -6.38 -24.35 -6.71
CA GLY A 235 -6.53 -25.06 -5.46
C GLY A 235 -6.96 -24.20 -4.28
N ASN A 236 -7.19 -24.85 -3.14
CA ASN A 236 -7.74 -24.22 -1.94
C ASN A 236 -6.66 -23.70 -0.97
N LYS A 237 -5.39 -23.59 -1.40
CA LYS A 237 -4.26 -23.17 -0.56
C LYS A 237 -4.06 -21.66 -0.52
N MET A 238 -5.06 -20.88 -0.93
CA MET A 238 -5.02 -19.43 -0.96
C MET A 238 -6.19 -18.86 -0.20
N ASP A 239 -5.89 -17.95 0.72
CA ASP A 239 -6.90 -17.17 1.43
C ASP A 239 -7.18 -15.89 0.64
N ILE A 240 -8.40 -15.83 0.11
CA ILE A 240 -8.86 -14.73 -0.73
C ILE A 240 -9.89 -13.92 0.03
N TRP A 241 -9.65 -12.62 0.16
CA TRP A 241 -10.62 -11.67 0.67
C TRP A 241 -11.19 -10.83 -0.47
N LEU A 242 -12.51 -10.89 -0.65
CA LEU A 242 -13.19 -10.08 -1.66
C LEU A 242 -13.45 -8.68 -1.09
N VAL A 243 -13.10 -7.63 -1.85
CA VAL A 243 -13.23 -6.24 -1.39
C VAL A 243 -14.69 -5.81 -1.29
N SER A 244 -15.50 -6.22 -2.28
CA SER A 244 -16.92 -5.91 -2.33
C SER A 244 -17.67 -6.92 -3.19
N ASN A 245 -18.98 -6.98 -2.99
CA ASN A 245 -19.87 -7.79 -3.82
C ASN A 245 -20.20 -7.12 -5.17
N LEU A 246 -19.74 -5.88 -5.39
CA LEU A 246 -20.01 -5.10 -6.58
C LEU A 246 -18.92 -5.33 -7.63
N PRO A 247 -19.29 -5.46 -8.92
CA PRO A 247 -18.32 -5.51 -9.98
C PRO A 247 -17.67 -4.13 -10.19
N VAL A 248 -16.36 -4.12 -10.40
CA VAL A 248 -15.56 -2.91 -10.68
C VAL A 248 -15.51 -2.56 -12.16
N GLY A 249 -15.82 -3.51 -13.04
CA GLY A 249 -15.78 -3.30 -14.48
C GLY A 249 -16.56 -4.35 -15.26
N LEU A 250 -16.87 -4.02 -16.52
CA LEU A 250 -17.54 -4.91 -17.47
C LEU A 250 -16.74 -4.91 -18.78
N TYR A 251 -16.32 -6.09 -19.21
CA TYR A 251 -15.76 -6.32 -20.54
C TYR A 251 -16.76 -7.05 -21.42
N ARG A 252 -16.97 -6.51 -22.62
CA ARG A 252 -17.78 -7.12 -23.68
C ARG A 252 -16.85 -7.42 -24.85
N ALA A 253 -16.70 -8.70 -25.18
CA ALA A 253 -15.91 -9.09 -26.33
C ALA A 253 -16.63 -8.62 -27.62
N ALA A 254 -15.89 -7.99 -28.54
CA ALA A 254 -16.44 -7.55 -29.83
C ALA A 254 -16.94 -8.75 -30.66
N ASP A 255 -16.21 -9.86 -30.63
CA ASP A 255 -16.52 -11.08 -31.39
C ASP A 255 -17.64 -11.92 -30.77
N ALA A 256 -17.91 -11.72 -29.48
CA ALA A 256 -18.93 -12.45 -28.73
C ALA A 256 -19.76 -11.46 -27.90
N ALA A 257 -20.55 -10.63 -28.60
CA ALA A 257 -21.40 -9.61 -27.97
C ALA A 257 -22.40 -10.17 -26.92
N ALA A 258 -22.66 -11.48 -26.96
CA ALA A 258 -23.45 -12.20 -25.97
C ALA A 258 -22.67 -12.58 -24.70
N GLU A 259 -21.35 -12.43 -24.65
CA GLU A 259 -20.53 -12.68 -23.45
C GLU A 259 -20.30 -11.38 -22.68
N LYS A 260 -20.68 -11.39 -21.39
CA LYS A 260 -20.48 -10.26 -20.46
C LYS A 260 -19.56 -10.72 -19.34
N THR A 261 -18.33 -10.21 -19.32
CA THR A 261 -17.35 -10.49 -18.26
C THR A 261 -17.36 -9.39 -17.23
N TYR A 262 -17.84 -9.68 -16.02
CA TYR A 262 -17.80 -8.78 -14.88
C TYR A 262 -16.53 -9.01 -14.08
N PHE A 263 -15.82 -7.93 -13.75
CA PHE A 263 -14.63 -7.99 -12.91
C PHE A 263 -14.97 -7.65 -11.47
N LEU A 264 -14.48 -8.45 -10.54
CA LEU A 264 -14.51 -8.19 -9.11
C LEU A 264 -13.08 -8.03 -8.60
N ARG A 265 -12.94 -7.31 -7.49
CA ARG A 265 -11.63 -7.06 -6.86
C ARG A 265 -11.48 -7.92 -5.62
N GLY A 266 -10.35 -8.61 -5.52
CA GLY A 266 -9.97 -9.39 -4.35
C GLY A 266 -8.52 -9.16 -3.96
N HIS A 267 -8.23 -9.43 -2.69
CA HIS A 267 -6.88 -9.46 -2.15
C HIS A 267 -6.51 -10.86 -1.71
N VAL A 268 -5.27 -11.26 -1.98
CA VAL A 268 -4.68 -12.44 -1.34
C VAL A 268 -4.17 -12.04 0.03
N LEU A 269 -4.59 -12.77 1.07
CA LEU A 269 -4.13 -12.54 2.44
C LEU A 269 -2.97 -13.46 2.79
N ALA A 270 -3.06 -14.73 2.41
CA ALA A 270 -2.06 -15.74 2.69
C ALA A 270 -2.14 -16.89 1.68
N GLY A 271 -1.09 -17.72 1.67
CA GLY A 271 -1.04 -18.92 0.84
C GLY A 271 -0.38 -18.72 -0.52
N ASN A 272 -0.23 -19.81 -1.27
CA ASN A 272 0.38 -19.78 -2.59
C ASN A 272 -0.50 -20.56 -3.59
N ALA A 273 -0.46 -20.13 -4.85
CA ALA A 273 -1.17 -20.78 -5.93
C ALA A 273 -0.47 -22.09 -6.28
N GLU A 274 -1.24 -23.18 -6.39
CA GLU A 274 -0.74 -24.46 -6.89
C GLU A 274 -1.57 -24.88 -8.11
N LEU A 275 -0.89 -25.19 -9.22
CA LEU A 275 -1.60 -25.70 -10.41
C LEU A 275 -2.27 -27.02 -10.07
N SER A 276 -3.61 -27.00 -9.96
CA SER A 276 -4.41 -28.19 -9.77
C SER A 276 -4.42 -28.99 -11.07
N LYS A 277 -3.53 -29.98 -11.15
CA LYS A 277 -3.41 -30.92 -12.29
C LYS A 277 -4.67 -31.80 -12.37
N GLY A 278 -5.76 -31.27 -12.94
CA GLY A 278 -6.93 -32.10 -13.25
C GLY A 278 -8.30 -31.41 -13.32
N LYS A 279 -8.46 -30.15 -12.91
CA LYS A 279 -9.80 -29.50 -12.86
C LYS A 279 -9.93 -28.13 -13.54
N GLY A 280 -8.88 -27.58 -14.14
CA GLY A 280 -8.91 -26.27 -14.81
C GLY A 280 -8.42 -26.30 -16.26
N ASP A 281 -8.94 -25.39 -17.09
CA ASP A 281 -8.46 -25.15 -18.46
C ASP A 281 -7.19 -24.27 -18.50
N VAL A 282 -6.32 -24.46 -17.50
CA VAL A 282 -5.20 -23.59 -17.15
C VAL A 282 -3.89 -24.33 -17.33
N GLU A 283 -2.98 -23.73 -18.07
CA GLU A 283 -1.62 -24.27 -18.25
C GLU A 283 -0.66 -23.69 -17.22
N GLU A 284 -0.77 -22.40 -16.94
CA GLU A 284 0.19 -21.65 -16.15
C GLU A 284 -0.46 -20.46 -15.45
N PHE A 285 0.08 -20.06 -14.31
CA PHE A 285 -0.23 -18.79 -13.64
C PHE A 285 1.05 -18.01 -13.36
N GLN A 286 0.91 -16.69 -13.28
CA GLN A 286 2.00 -15.78 -12.92
C GLN A 286 1.45 -14.62 -12.08
N TRP A 287 2.25 -14.15 -11.14
CA TRP A 287 2.00 -12.93 -10.37
C TRP A 287 2.78 -11.79 -10.99
N LEU A 288 2.09 -10.79 -11.52
CA LEU A 288 2.66 -9.76 -12.38
C LEU A 288 2.32 -8.34 -11.90
N THR A 289 3.26 -7.43 -12.08
CA THR A 289 3.02 -5.99 -11.90
C THR A 289 2.24 -5.43 -13.08
N LYS A 290 1.58 -4.28 -12.91
CA LYS A 290 0.83 -3.60 -13.98
C LYS A 290 1.64 -3.41 -15.27
N GLU A 291 2.91 -3.05 -15.15
CA GLU A 291 3.83 -2.84 -16.28
C GLU A 291 4.11 -4.14 -17.05
N GLU A 292 4.32 -5.24 -16.36
CA GLU A 292 4.56 -6.55 -16.99
C GLU A 292 3.29 -7.07 -17.66
N ILE A 293 2.11 -6.84 -17.05
CA ILE A 293 0.83 -7.21 -17.66
C ILE A 293 0.60 -6.41 -18.94
N LYS A 294 0.91 -5.11 -18.93
CA LYS A 294 0.87 -4.26 -20.12
C LYS A 294 1.70 -4.86 -21.26
N GLN A 295 2.96 -5.19 -20.99
CA GLN A 295 3.84 -5.79 -21.99
C GLN A 295 3.32 -7.14 -22.51
N LEU A 296 2.80 -8.00 -21.63
CA LEU A 296 2.27 -9.32 -22.00
C LEU A 296 0.97 -9.23 -22.80
N MET A 297 0.09 -8.27 -22.50
CA MET A 297 -1.23 -8.16 -23.15
C MET A 297 -1.20 -7.30 -24.42
N GLU A 298 -0.36 -6.26 -24.47
CA GLU A 298 -0.15 -5.44 -25.68
C GLU A 298 0.61 -6.19 -26.77
N GLY A 299 1.57 -7.05 -26.40
CA GLY A 299 2.31 -7.89 -27.35
C GLY A 299 1.50 -9.04 -27.96
N GLY A 300 0.27 -9.27 -27.50
CA GLY A 300 -0.58 -10.40 -27.92
C GLY A 300 -1.87 -9.97 -28.63
N LYS A 301 -2.76 -10.93 -28.89
CA LYS A 301 -4.10 -10.73 -29.49
C LYS A 301 -5.09 -9.99 -28.55
N ASN A 302 -4.65 -9.52 -27.39
CA ASN A 302 -5.48 -9.05 -26.27
C ASN A 302 -5.44 -7.53 -26.03
N ALA A 303 -4.97 -6.73 -26.98
CA ALA A 303 -4.87 -5.28 -26.81
C ALA A 303 -6.22 -4.62 -26.42
N SER A 304 -7.33 -5.07 -27.01
CA SER A 304 -8.69 -4.61 -26.66
C SER A 304 -9.08 -4.95 -25.20
N TYR A 305 -8.64 -6.11 -24.72
CA TYR A 305 -8.87 -6.52 -23.33
C TYR A 305 -8.06 -5.64 -22.36
N TRP A 306 -6.80 -5.36 -22.69
CA TRP A 306 -5.93 -4.54 -21.86
C TRP A 306 -6.46 -3.11 -21.67
N GLN A 307 -6.93 -2.46 -22.74
CA GLN A 307 -7.49 -1.09 -22.65
C GLN A 307 -8.66 -0.98 -21.67
N ASN A 308 -9.48 -2.03 -21.54
CA ASN A 308 -10.59 -2.07 -20.59
C ASN A 308 -10.13 -2.34 -19.15
N VAL A 309 -9.03 -3.08 -18.99
CA VAL A 309 -8.50 -3.52 -17.70
C VAL A 309 -7.53 -2.51 -17.08
N GLU A 310 -6.79 -1.75 -17.88
CA GLU A 310 -5.70 -0.87 -17.42
C GLU A 310 -6.17 0.12 -16.34
N GLY A 311 -7.40 0.64 -16.47
CA GLY A 311 -8.03 1.54 -15.51
C GLY A 311 -8.53 0.87 -14.22
N LEU A 312 -8.65 -0.46 -14.18
CA LEU A 312 -9.06 -1.22 -13.01
C LEU A 312 -7.89 -1.57 -12.08
N LEU A 313 -6.66 -1.45 -12.57
CA LEU A 313 -5.43 -1.76 -11.84
C LEU A 313 -4.84 -0.49 -11.22
N ASP A 314 -4.30 -0.64 -10.01
CA ASP A 314 -3.67 0.45 -9.27
C ASP A 314 -2.46 1.00 -10.06
N PRO A 315 -2.20 2.32 -9.99
CA PRO A 315 -1.08 2.96 -10.69
C PRO A 315 0.31 2.53 -10.19
#